data_AF-X6MHR3-F1
#
_entry.id   AF-X6MHR3-F1
#
_cell.length_a   1.000
_cell.length_b   1.000
_cell.length_c   1.000
_cell.angle_alpha   90.00
_cell.angle_beta   90.00
_cell.angle_gamma   90.00
#
_symmetry.space_group_name_H-M   'P 1'
#
loop_
_entity.id
_entity.type
_entity.pdbx_description
1 polymer ?
#
loop_
_entity_poly.entity_id
_entity_poly.type
_entity_poly.pdbx_seq_one_letter_code
_entity_poly.pdbx_strand_id
1 'polypeptide(L)'
;MQDCEKVIQGILKLQRGSKPSGARNEVAEFNTFLMTYIHDVRDMKRQVDRFHGKVKAVRKARDAIIDHAMFLENKLETYQEYLRNVMEQRHEDGHFDFINSNNNNNNNNNNNNNNNNNNDTYATRFFNYCNNKIGLKRNSKNISDDIIQRTDTERSKKEFTQKCVKFTHRKLLDLEVIVEVDQDIIEQTQANFNNLVYYFSRGPTPDEFQIEVKYKLGFGAKINPFPAPFSLSFSKLLEMKDTFCLRYQLEIVTLNVERLVDLLNDHFLRSPK
;
A
#
# COMPACT_ATOMS: atom_id res chain seq x y z
N MET A 1 -12.94 35.48 -12.02
CA MET A 1 -13.90 36.58 -12.32
C MET A 1 -14.12 36.80 -13.81
N GLN A 2 -13.11 36.62 -14.68
CA GLN A 2 -13.26 36.79 -16.13
C GLN A 2 -14.33 35.91 -16.81
N ASP A 3 -14.63 34.72 -16.27
CA ASP A 3 -15.63 33.82 -16.89
C ASP A 3 -17.08 34.27 -16.66
N CYS A 4 -17.39 34.83 -15.48
CA CYS A 4 -18.70 35.41 -15.22
C CYS A 4 -18.97 36.60 -16.16
N GLU A 5 -17.92 37.37 -16.46
CA GLU A 5 -18.01 38.55 -17.31
C GLU A 5 -18.29 38.18 -18.78
N LYS A 6 -17.71 37.08 -19.27
CA LYS A 6 -18.03 36.51 -20.60
C LYS A 6 -19.46 35.99 -20.69
N VAL A 7 -19.97 35.36 -19.64
CA VAL A 7 -21.37 34.91 -19.57
C VAL A 7 -22.32 36.11 -19.59
N ILE A 8 -22.04 37.13 -18.77
CA ILE A 8 -22.82 38.36 -18.72
C ILE A 8 -22.81 39.06 -20.09
N GLN A 9 -21.66 39.14 -20.76
CA GLN A 9 -21.56 39.69 -22.11
C GLN A 9 -22.39 38.90 -23.14
N GLY A 10 -22.37 37.55 -23.07
CA GLY A 10 -23.20 36.69 -23.92
C GLY A 10 -24.70 36.95 -23.74
N ILE A 11 -25.16 37.05 -22.49
CA ILE A 11 -26.55 37.35 -22.14
C ILE A 11 -26.96 38.75 -22.62
N LEU A 12 -26.11 39.76 -22.41
CA LEU A 12 -26.36 41.14 -22.83
C LEU A 12 -26.42 41.28 -24.36
N LYS A 13 -25.66 40.47 -25.11
CA LYS A 13 -25.66 40.49 -26.58
C LYS A 13 -27.00 39.98 -27.14
N LEU A 14 -27.62 39.00 -26.48
CA LEU A 14 -28.95 38.48 -26.85
C LEU A 14 -30.07 39.46 -26.53
N GLN A 15 -29.99 40.16 -25.40
CA GLN A 15 -31.00 41.15 -25.02
C GLN A 15 -31.02 42.35 -25.98
N ARG A 16 -29.91 42.67 -26.66
CA ARG A 16 -29.79 43.80 -27.59
C ARG A 16 -30.09 43.45 -29.05
N GLY A 17 -30.18 42.16 -29.40
CA GLY A 17 -30.28 41.66 -30.79
C GLY A 17 -31.70 41.45 -31.33
N SER A 18 -32.73 41.52 -30.50
CA SER A 18 -34.12 41.18 -30.86
C SER A 18 -34.79 42.19 -31.81
N LYS A 19 -34.43 42.15 -33.09
CA LYS A 19 -35.27 42.68 -34.19
C LYS A 19 -35.94 41.54 -34.95
N PRO A 20 -37.22 41.67 -35.37
CA PRO A 20 -38.10 40.50 -35.54
C PRO A 20 -37.95 39.68 -36.84
N SER A 21 -36.95 39.91 -37.70
CA SER A 21 -36.98 39.36 -39.07
C SER A 21 -36.05 38.18 -39.36
N GLY A 22 -35.42 37.57 -38.35
CA GLY A 22 -34.47 36.45 -38.54
C GLY A 22 -34.41 35.44 -37.37
N ALA A 23 -35.43 35.37 -36.53
CA ALA A 23 -35.41 34.78 -35.19
C ALA A 23 -35.05 33.28 -35.07
N ARG A 24 -35.02 32.50 -36.15
CA ARG A 24 -34.69 31.07 -36.07
C ARG A 24 -33.21 30.78 -35.89
N ASN A 25 -32.30 31.65 -36.37
CA ASN A 25 -30.87 31.37 -36.32
C ASN A 25 -30.24 31.75 -34.96
N GLU A 26 -30.72 32.83 -34.34
CA GLU A 26 -30.20 33.35 -33.06
C GLU A 26 -30.41 32.36 -31.90
N VAL A 27 -31.54 31.64 -31.88
CA VAL A 27 -31.83 30.62 -30.86
C VAL A 27 -30.85 29.44 -30.98
N ALA A 28 -30.49 29.04 -32.20
CA ALA A 28 -29.55 27.95 -32.43
C ALA A 28 -28.12 28.35 -32.02
N GLU A 29 -27.70 29.58 -32.33
CA GLU A 29 -26.40 30.12 -31.90
C GLU A 29 -26.30 30.22 -30.38
N PHE A 30 -27.37 30.68 -29.71
CA PHE A 30 -27.40 30.73 -28.25
C PHE A 30 -27.33 29.34 -27.61
N ASN A 31 -28.10 28.37 -28.11
CA ASN A 31 -28.06 27.00 -27.62
C ASN A 31 -26.68 26.38 -27.79
N THR A 32 -26.01 26.67 -28.92
CA THR A 32 -24.63 26.23 -29.16
C THR A 32 -23.67 26.84 -28.13
N PHE A 33 -23.77 28.16 -27.89
CA PHE A 33 -22.98 28.84 -26.87
C PHE A 33 -23.19 28.25 -25.47
N LEU A 34 -24.45 28.02 -25.07
CA LEU A 34 -24.76 27.41 -23.77
C LEU A 34 -24.16 26.00 -23.63
N MET A 35 -24.25 25.17 -24.67
CA MET A 35 -23.68 23.83 -24.64
C MET A 35 -22.15 23.86 -24.52
N THR A 36 -21.46 24.73 -25.26
CA THR A 36 -20.02 24.94 -25.13
C THR A 36 -19.65 25.39 -23.71
N TYR A 37 -20.36 26.39 -23.17
CA TYR A 37 -20.10 26.87 -21.81
C TYR A 37 -20.31 25.80 -20.73
N ILE A 38 -21.38 25.00 -20.84
CA ILE A 38 -21.65 23.88 -19.91
C ILE A 38 -20.51 22.85 -19.98
N HIS A 39 -20.01 22.56 -21.18
CA HIS A 39 -18.87 21.67 -21.36
C HIS A 39 -17.61 22.23 -20.69
N ASP A 40 -17.28 23.51 -20.91
CA ASP A 40 -16.11 24.15 -20.32
C ASP A 40 -16.18 24.14 -18.78
N VAL A 41 -17.34 24.46 -18.19
CA VAL A 41 -17.54 24.41 -16.73
C VAL A 41 -17.38 22.99 -16.19
N ARG A 42 -17.90 21.98 -16.90
CA ARG A 42 -17.76 20.58 -16.51
C ARG A 42 -16.30 20.13 -16.55
N ASP A 43 -15.55 20.56 -17.55
CA ASP A 43 -14.14 20.21 -17.68
C ASP A 43 -13.27 20.95 -16.66
N MET A 44 -13.56 22.21 -16.36
CA MET A 44 -12.94 22.94 -15.25
C MET A 44 -13.17 22.22 -13.92
N LYS A 45 -14.41 21.79 -13.64
CA LYS A 45 -14.72 20.99 -12.43
C LYS A 45 -13.86 19.72 -12.36
N ARG A 46 -13.78 18.96 -13.46
CA ARG A 46 -12.93 17.75 -13.52
C ARG A 46 -11.44 18.06 -13.31
N GLN A 47 -10.95 19.22 -13.77
CA GLN A 47 -9.57 19.65 -13.51
C GLN A 47 -9.36 19.97 -12.03
N VAL A 48 -10.29 20.68 -11.39
CA VAL A 48 -10.26 20.99 -9.96
C VAL A 48 -10.27 19.69 -9.13
N ASP A 49 -11.13 18.73 -9.45
CA ASP A 49 -11.19 17.44 -8.75
C ASP A 49 -9.87 16.67 -8.86
N ARG A 50 -9.26 16.64 -10.05
CA ARG A 50 -7.93 16.05 -10.27
C ARG A 50 -6.85 16.77 -9.48
N PHE A 51 -6.88 18.11 -9.45
CA PHE A 51 -5.93 18.90 -8.68
C PHE A 51 -6.07 18.65 -7.17
N HIS A 52 -7.30 18.59 -6.65
CA HIS A 52 -7.58 18.25 -5.26
C HIS A 52 -7.04 16.85 -4.90
N GLY A 53 -7.22 15.87 -5.78
CA GLY A 53 -6.62 14.54 -5.64
C GLY A 53 -5.09 14.58 -5.53
N LYS A 54 -4.42 15.37 -6.37
CA LYS A 54 -2.97 15.57 -6.31
C LYS A 54 -2.53 16.23 -5.01
N VAL A 55 -3.20 17.29 -4.57
CA VAL A 55 -2.89 17.97 -3.28
C VAL A 55 -3.01 17.00 -2.11
N LYS A 56 -4.03 16.15 -2.10
CA LYS A 56 -4.20 15.11 -1.07
C LYS A 56 -3.07 14.08 -1.08
N ALA A 57 -2.61 13.65 -2.26
CA ALA A 57 -1.48 12.73 -2.39
C ALA A 57 -0.18 13.37 -1.91
N VAL A 58 0.10 14.62 -2.29
CA VAL A 58 1.27 15.38 -1.84
C VAL A 58 1.27 15.54 -0.32
N ARG A 59 0.13 15.86 0.29
CA ARG A 59 -0.01 15.93 1.75
C ARG A 59 0.35 14.60 2.42
N LYS A 60 -0.17 13.48 1.90
CA LYS A 60 0.15 12.14 2.44
C LYS A 60 1.64 11.82 2.32
N ALA A 61 2.27 12.17 1.19
CA ALA A 61 3.71 11.97 0.99
C ALA A 61 4.53 12.81 1.98
N ARG A 62 4.14 14.08 2.18
CA ARG A 62 4.76 14.96 3.18
C ARG A 62 4.67 14.37 4.59
N ASP A 63 3.48 13.90 4.99
CA ASP A 63 3.27 13.34 6.33
C ASP A 63 4.13 12.08 6.53
N ALA A 64 4.25 11.21 5.51
CA ALA A 64 5.15 10.04 5.56
C ALA A 64 6.65 10.41 5.67
N ILE A 65 7.08 11.50 5.01
CA ILE A 65 8.44 12.01 5.14
C ILE A 65 8.70 12.50 6.57
N ILE A 66 7.75 13.21 7.18
CA ILE A 66 7.84 13.67 8.56
C ILE A 66 7.94 12.49 9.52
N ASP A 67 7.08 11.48 9.37
CA ASP A 67 7.11 10.26 10.19
C ASP A 67 8.47 9.54 10.10
N HIS A 68 9.02 9.43 8.88
CA HIS A 68 10.33 8.82 8.66
C HIS A 68 11.47 9.66 9.27
N ALA A 69 11.41 10.99 9.18
CA ALA A 69 12.39 11.88 9.80
C ALA A 69 12.39 11.71 11.33
N MET A 70 11.20 11.69 11.95
CA MET A 70 11.05 11.44 13.39
C MET A 70 11.58 10.06 13.80
N PHE A 71 11.37 9.03 12.97
CA PHE A 71 11.94 7.70 13.21
C PHE A 71 13.47 7.71 13.20
N LEU A 72 14.09 8.38 12.22
CA LEU A 72 15.54 8.49 12.13
C LEU A 72 16.13 9.27 13.31
N GLU A 73 15.48 10.35 13.73
CA GLU A 73 15.88 11.15 14.89
C GLU A 73 15.87 10.32 16.18
N ASN A 74 14.77 9.59 16.45
CA ASN A 74 14.68 8.67 17.59
C ASN A 74 15.75 7.56 17.53
N LYS A 75 16.05 7.06 16.33
CA LYS A 75 17.09 6.05 16.15
C LYS A 75 18.47 6.62 16.48
N LEU A 76 18.77 7.84 16.02
CA LEU A 76 20.02 8.54 16.29
C LEU A 76 20.18 8.83 17.80
N GLU A 77 19.14 9.30 18.46
CA GLU A 77 19.13 9.51 19.92
C GLU A 77 19.47 8.21 20.67
N THR A 78 18.88 7.08 20.24
CA THR A 78 19.15 5.77 20.82
C THR A 78 20.61 5.34 20.62
N TYR A 79 21.20 5.59 19.45
CA TYR A 79 22.63 5.32 19.19
C TYR A 79 23.53 6.17 20.09
N GLN A 80 23.22 7.45 20.24
CA GLN A 80 24.00 8.37 21.08
C GLN A 80 23.96 7.95 22.55
N GLU A 81 22.79 7.54 23.05
CA GLU A 81 22.65 7.04 24.42
C GLU A 81 23.41 5.73 24.63
N TYR A 82 23.33 4.79 23.67
CA TYR A 82 24.12 3.55 23.74
C TYR A 82 25.62 3.82 23.81
N LEU A 83 26.14 4.69 22.94
CA LEU A 83 27.56 5.07 22.94
C LEU A 83 27.98 5.71 24.26
N ARG A 84 27.14 6.58 24.83
CA ARG A 84 27.37 7.19 26.14
C ARG A 84 27.52 6.12 27.23
N ASN A 85 26.59 5.17 27.29
CA ASN A 85 26.63 4.10 28.28
C ASN A 85 27.88 3.21 28.14
N VAL A 86 28.30 2.91 26.91
CA VAL A 86 29.53 2.13 26.66
C VAL A 86 30.79 2.89 27.09
N MET A 87 30.83 4.22 26.88
CA MET A 87 31.94 5.05 27.34
C MET A 87 31.99 5.18 28.86
N GLU A 88 30.85 5.35 29.52
CA GLU A 88 30.76 5.42 30.98
C GLU A 88 31.20 4.10 31.66
N GLN A 89 30.76 2.94 31.13
CA GLN A 89 31.17 1.63 31.68
C GLN A 89 32.69 1.39 31.62
N ARG A 90 33.39 1.91 30.60
CA ARG A 90 34.85 1.78 30.51
C ARG A 90 35.61 2.59 31.55
N HIS A 91 35.00 3.63 32.13
CA HIS A 91 35.63 4.42 33.17
C HIS A 91 35.52 3.80 34.57
N GLU A 92 34.53 2.93 34.81
CA GLU A 92 34.37 2.24 36.11
C GLU A 92 35.23 0.97 36.23
N ASP A 93 35.48 0.26 35.13
CA ASP A 93 36.37 -0.92 35.10
C ASP A 93 37.87 -0.55 35.00
N GLY A 94 38.20 0.75 34.97
CA GLY A 94 39.56 1.28 34.88
C GLY A 94 40.35 1.26 36.19
N HIS A 95 39.77 0.80 37.32
CA HIS A 95 40.54 0.47 38.52
C HIS A 95 41.08 -0.96 38.45
N PHE A 96 41.80 -1.25 37.36
CA PHE A 96 42.58 -2.48 37.25
C PHE A 96 43.91 -2.23 37.95
N ASP A 97 44.02 -2.70 39.19
CA ASP A 97 45.28 -2.74 39.92
C ASP A 97 46.36 -3.32 39.01
N PHE A 98 47.37 -2.51 38.74
CA PHE A 98 48.55 -2.88 37.98
C PHE A 98 49.39 -3.84 38.83
N ILE A 99 48.89 -5.06 39.08
CA ILE A 99 49.68 -6.15 39.64
C ILE A 99 50.59 -6.64 38.52
N ASN A 100 51.80 -6.07 38.54
CA ASN A 100 52.97 -6.45 37.78
C ASN A 100 53.37 -7.91 38.10
N SER A 101 52.69 -8.89 37.49
CA SER A 101 53.10 -10.30 37.51
C SER A 101 53.98 -10.59 36.30
N ASN A 102 55.27 -10.35 36.49
CA ASN A 102 56.35 -10.79 35.62
C ASN A 102 56.49 -12.31 35.75
N ASN A 103 55.94 -13.10 34.82
CA ASN A 103 56.27 -14.52 34.72
C ASN A 103 56.67 -14.89 33.29
N ASN A 104 57.95 -15.19 33.17
CA ASN A 104 58.66 -15.49 31.95
C ASN A 104 58.70 -17.02 31.75
N ASN A 105 58.47 -17.44 30.50
CA ASN A 105 58.94 -18.68 29.88
C ASN A 105 58.20 -20.00 30.21
N ASN A 106 57.51 -20.58 29.22
CA ASN A 106 58.13 -21.58 28.34
C ASN A 106 57.22 -21.94 27.15
N ASN A 107 57.87 -22.03 26.02
CA ASN A 107 57.42 -22.33 24.67
C ASN A 107 56.87 -23.76 24.55
N ASN A 108 55.63 -23.94 24.06
CA ASN A 108 55.32 -25.10 23.23
C ASN A 108 54.32 -24.75 22.13
N ASN A 109 54.86 -24.75 20.92
CA ASN A 109 54.22 -24.59 19.63
C ASN A 109 53.25 -25.76 19.37
N ASN A 110 51.94 -25.52 19.40
CA ASN A 110 51.00 -26.33 18.63
C ASN A 110 49.85 -25.48 18.07
N ASN A 111 49.93 -25.34 16.75
CA ASN A 111 48.94 -24.90 15.80
C ASN A 111 47.50 -25.36 16.11
N ASN A 112 46.58 -24.43 16.36
CA ASN A 112 45.20 -24.61 15.94
C ASN A 112 44.56 -23.27 15.54
N ASN A 113 44.39 -23.14 14.23
CA ASN A 113 43.64 -22.12 13.54
C ASN A 113 42.15 -22.16 13.95
N ASN A 114 41.75 -21.30 14.90
CA ASN A 114 40.34 -20.98 15.11
C ASN A 114 40.18 -19.50 15.46
N ASN A 115 40.47 -18.63 14.49
CA ASN A 115 40.18 -17.20 14.59
C ASN A 115 39.13 -16.81 13.54
N ASN A 116 37.90 -17.26 13.75
CA ASN A 116 36.74 -16.60 13.19
C ASN A 116 35.51 -17.03 14.00
N ASN A 117 34.99 -16.16 14.89
CA ASN A 117 33.54 -15.91 15.06
C ASN A 117 33.21 -15.23 16.43
N ASN A 118 33.69 -14.01 16.69
CA ASN A 118 33.26 -13.25 17.88
C ASN A 118 32.73 -11.84 17.59
N ASN A 119 32.57 -11.47 16.32
CA ASN A 119 32.04 -10.16 15.94
C ASN A 119 30.50 -10.13 15.84
N ASP A 120 29.84 -11.29 15.69
CA ASP A 120 28.37 -11.35 15.60
C ASP A 120 27.67 -11.07 16.94
N THR A 121 28.28 -11.43 18.06
CA THR A 121 27.63 -11.34 19.38
C THR A 121 27.31 -9.90 19.79
N TYR A 122 28.16 -8.92 19.43
CA TYR A 122 27.93 -7.51 19.75
C TYR A 122 26.90 -6.87 18.82
N ALA A 123 26.93 -7.20 17.52
CA ALA A 123 25.97 -6.72 16.55
C ALA A 123 24.55 -7.23 16.85
N THR A 124 24.39 -8.51 17.22
CA THR A 124 23.09 -9.09 17.57
C THR A 124 22.53 -8.52 18.88
N ARG A 125 23.35 -8.35 19.92
CA ARG A 125 22.92 -7.70 21.18
C ARG A 125 22.52 -6.25 20.95
N PHE A 126 23.24 -5.55 20.07
CA PHE A 126 22.94 -4.17 19.67
C PHE A 126 21.58 -4.06 18.93
N PHE A 127 21.34 -4.91 17.93
CA PHE A 127 20.06 -4.95 17.21
C PHE A 127 18.87 -5.24 18.13
N ASN A 128 19.04 -6.14 19.10
CA ASN A 128 18.00 -6.47 20.07
C ASN A 128 17.74 -5.32 21.06
N TYR A 129 18.77 -4.57 21.49
CA TYR A 129 18.59 -3.38 22.32
C TYR A 129 17.79 -2.29 21.59
N CYS A 130 18.14 -2.00 20.34
CA CYS A 130 17.41 -1.02 19.51
C CYS A 130 15.96 -1.43 19.28
N ASN A 131 15.70 -2.69 18.92
CA ASN A 131 14.34 -3.16 18.64
C ASN A 131 13.45 -3.14 19.89
N ASN A 132 13.98 -3.53 21.06
CA ASN A 132 13.22 -3.52 22.30
C ASN A 132 12.94 -2.11 22.82
N LYS A 133 13.88 -1.16 22.72
CA LYS A 133 13.69 0.22 23.19
C LYS A 133 12.80 1.06 22.26
N ILE A 134 12.91 0.85 20.95
CA ILE A 134 12.08 1.53 19.93
C ILE A 134 10.64 0.97 19.91
N GLY A 135 10.46 -0.32 20.20
CA GLY A 135 9.14 -0.96 20.30
C GLY A 135 8.28 -0.46 21.48
N LEU A 136 8.90 0.03 22.56
CA LEU A 136 8.21 0.46 23.79
C LEU A 136 7.80 1.95 23.80
N LYS A 137 8.30 2.79 22.89
CA LYS A 137 7.95 4.23 22.80
C LYS A 137 6.78 4.54 21.84
N ARG A 138 6.00 3.55 21.40
CA ARG A 138 4.78 3.78 20.59
C ARG A 138 3.53 4.19 21.39
N ASN A 139 3.68 4.59 22.66
CA ASN A 139 2.58 5.15 23.43
C ASN A 139 2.70 6.67 23.61
N SER A 140 1.69 7.34 23.05
CA SER A 140 0.98 8.47 23.67
C SER A 140 1.86 9.57 24.28
N LYS A 141 2.19 10.57 23.46
CA LYS A 141 2.34 11.94 23.99
C LYS A 141 1.46 12.89 23.19
N ASN A 142 0.34 13.20 23.83
CA ASN A 142 -0.42 14.43 23.78
C ASN A 142 0.35 15.60 23.14
N ILE A 143 -0.12 16.04 21.97
CA ILE A 143 -0.07 17.44 21.59
C ILE A 143 -1.44 17.98 22.01
N SER A 144 -1.48 18.57 23.19
CA SER A 144 -2.63 19.31 23.70
C SER A 144 -2.73 20.67 23.02
N ASP A 145 -3.90 20.87 22.41
CA ASP A 145 -4.76 22.03 22.57
C ASP A 145 -4.18 23.43 22.30
N ASP A 146 -4.34 23.87 21.04
CA ASP A 146 -5.26 24.98 20.83
C ASP A 146 -5.75 25.02 19.36
N ILE A 147 -7.06 25.24 19.18
CA ILE A 147 -7.76 25.52 17.92
C ILE A 147 -8.15 24.28 17.08
N ILE A 148 -9.23 23.59 17.50
CA ILE A 148 -10.60 23.67 16.90
C ILE A 148 -11.48 22.67 17.68
N GLN A 149 -12.33 23.20 18.55
CA GLN A 149 -13.48 22.47 19.10
C GLN A 149 -14.49 22.20 17.98
N ARG A 150 -14.50 20.97 17.45
CA ARG A 150 -15.69 20.35 16.85
C ARG A 150 -15.72 18.86 17.19
N THR A 151 -16.31 18.59 18.36
CA THR A 151 -17.12 17.40 18.70
C THR A 151 -16.68 16.08 18.07
N ASP A 152 -15.77 15.40 18.75
CA ASP A 152 -15.55 13.96 18.64
C ASP A 152 -16.66 13.22 19.42
N THR A 153 -17.73 12.82 18.74
CA THR A 153 -18.58 11.71 19.21
C THR A 153 -19.18 10.94 18.02
N GLU A 154 -18.34 10.59 17.03
CA GLU A 154 -18.66 9.59 16.00
C GLU A 154 -17.42 9.29 15.15
N ARG A 155 -16.28 8.95 15.77
CA ARG A 155 -15.19 8.28 15.05
C ARG A 155 -15.57 6.83 14.78
N SER A 156 -16.49 6.68 13.83
CA SER A 156 -16.68 5.46 13.07
C SER A 156 -15.30 4.96 12.69
N LYS A 157 -14.95 3.76 13.18
CA LYS A 157 -13.78 3.00 12.75
C LYS A 157 -13.84 2.96 11.22
N LYS A 158 -13.12 3.86 10.56
CA LYS A 158 -12.84 3.73 9.13
C LYS A 158 -11.87 2.57 9.04
N GLU A 159 -12.44 1.36 9.06
CA GLU A 159 -11.78 0.18 8.56
C GLU A 159 -11.10 0.60 7.27
N PHE A 160 -9.78 0.53 7.29
CA PHE A 160 -8.98 0.75 6.10
C PHE A 160 -9.46 -0.30 5.12
N THR A 161 -10.37 0.08 4.23
CA THR A 161 -10.95 -0.83 3.23
C THR A 161 -9.80 -1.20 2.32
N GLN A 162 -9.21 -2.35 2.63
CA GLN A 162 -8.04 -2.87 1.97
C GLN A 162 -8.40 -2.95 0.49
N LYS A 163 -7.55 -2.37 -0.37
CA LYS A 163 -7.80 -2.30 -1.81
C LYS A 163 -8.08 -3.72 -2.30
N CYS A 164 -9.31 -3.96 -2.73
CA CYS A 164 -9.76 -5.24 -3.26
C CYS A 164 -9.92 -5.10 -4.77
N VAL A 165 -9.34 -6.02 -5.53
CA VAL A 165 -9.41 -6.06 -6.99
C VAL A 165 -10.19 -7.29 -7.41
N LYS A 166 -11.22 -7.08 -8.22
CA LYS A 166 -12.13 -8.13 -8.68
C LYS A 166 -11.80 -8.54 -10.11
N PHE A 167 -11.81 -9.84 -10.37
CA PHE A 167 -11.68 -10.42 -11.70
C PHE A 167 -12.78 -11.47 -11.91
N THR A 168 -13.41 -11.46 -13.09
CA THR A 168 -14.29 -12.57 -13.48
C THR A 168 -13.43 -13.77 -13.88
N HIS A 169 -13.97 -14.98 -13.74
CA HIS A 169 -13.27 -16.19 -14.17
C HIS A 169 -12.80 -16.11 -15.62
N ARG A 170 -13.69 -15.69 -16.53
CA ARG A 170 -13.36 -15.47 -17.94
C ARG A 170 -12.18 -14.51 -18.13
N LYS A 171 -12.12 -13.43 -17.34
CA LYS A 171 -11.00 -12.48 -17.45
C LYS A 171 -9.67 -13.09 -17.01
N LEU A 172 -9.68 -13.98 -16.01
CA LEU A 172 -8.47 -14.69 -15.58
C LEU A 172 -8.02 -15.76 -16.59
N LEU A 173 -8.96 -16.40 -17.29
CA LEU A 173 -8.66 -17.27 -18.44
C LEU A 173 -8.05 -16.47 -19.60
N ASP A 174 -8.66 -15.33 -19.95
CA ASP A 174 -8.16 -14.44 -21.03
C ASP A 174 -6.75 -13.89 -20.73
N LEU A 175 -6.38 -13.79 -19.45
CA LEU A 175 -5.06 -13.37 -18.98
C LEU A 175 -4.09 -14.56 -18.78
N GLU A 176 -4.52 -15.78 -19.08
CA GLU A 176 -3.75 -17.03 -18.88
C GLU A 176 -3.31 -17.25 -17.41
N VAL A 177 -4.01 -16.62 -16.45
CA VAL A 177 -3.73 -16.77 -15.02
C VAL A 177 -4.31 -18.08 -14.49
N ILE A 178 -5.48 -18.49 -14.98
CA ILE A 178 -6.04 -19.82 -14.73
C ILE A 178 -5.66 -20.72 -15.90
N VAL A 179 -5.03 -21.86 -15.61
CA VAL A 179 -4.57 -22.83 -16.62
C VAL A 179 -5.55 -24.00 -16.70
N GLU A 180 -5.92 -24.55 -15.55
CA GLU A 180 -6.80 -25.72 -15.44
C GLU A 180 -7.84 -25.47 -14.34
N VAL A 181 -9.01 -26.08 -14.50
CA VAL A 181 -10.08 -26.09 -13.51
C VAL A 181 -10.38 -27.55 -13.20
N ASP A 182 -10.49 -27.90 -11.92
CA ASP A 182 -10.77 -29.26 -11.49
C ASP A 182 -12.22 -29.64 -11.80
N GLN A 183 -12.42 -30.35 -12.91
CA GLN A 183 -13.71 -30.75 -13.47
C GLN A 183 -14.58 -31.57 -12.51
N ASP A 184 -13.99 -32.32 -11.58
CA ASP A 184 -14.77 -33.16 -10.65
C ASP A 184 -15.54 -32.28 -9.64
N ILE A 185 -14.89 -31.22 -9.17
CA ILE A 185 -15.50 -30.25 -8.25
C ILE A 185 -16.55 -29.41 -8.98
N ILE A 186 -16.35 -29.16 -10.28
CA ILE A 186 -17.33 -28.50 -11.15
C ILE A 186 -18.64 -29.29 -11.16
N GLU A 187 -18.54 -30.58 -11.44
CA GLU A 187 -19.70 -31.45 -11.61
C GLU A 187 -20.45 -31.62 -10.28
N GLN A 188 -19.71 -31.76 -9.18
CA GLN A 188 -20.30 -31.86 -7.84
C GLN A 188 -21.03 -30.58 -7.42
N THR A 189 -20.49 -29.40 -7.76
CA THR A 189 -21.07 -28.12 -7.32
C THR A 189 -22.18 -27.60 -8.23
N GLN A 190 -22.38 -28.20 -9.41
CA GLN A 190 -23.29 -27.71 -10.46
C GLN A 190 -23.11 -26.21 -10.78
N ALA A 191 -21.90 -25.68 -10.55
CA ALA A 191 -21.61 -24.26 -10.67
C ALA A 191 -21.25 -23.90 -12.12
N ASN A 192 -21.78 -22.77 -12.62
CA ASN A 192 -21.39 -22.19 -13.91
C ASN A 192 -20.18 -21.25 -13.72
N PHE A 193 -18.99 -21.60 -14.25
CA PHE A 193 -17.74 -20.81 -14.10
C PHE A 193 -17.89 -19.36 -14.52
N ASN A 194 -18.76 -19.07 -15.48
CA ASN A 194 -18.96 -17.70 -15.94
C ASN A 194 -19.49 -16.78 -14.83
N ASN A 195 -20.06 -17.36 -13.76
CA ASN A 195 -20.55 -16.65 -12.59
C ASN A 195 -19.53 -16.56 -11.45
N LEU A 196 -18.36 -17.19 -11.57
CA LEU A 196 -17.30 -17.07 -10.57
C LEU A 196 -16.59 -15.72 -10.69
N VAL A 197 -16.41 -15.09 -9.54
CA VAL A 197 -15.70 -13.82 -9.37
C VAL A 197 -14.65 -13.98 -8.28
N TYR A 198 -13.42 -13.66 -8.62
CA TYR A 198 -12.25 -13.74 -7.76
C TYR A 198 -11.94 -12.35 -7.21
N TYR A 199 -11.84 -12.24 -5.89
CA TYR A 199 -11.53 -11.02 -5.18
C TYR A 199 -10.14 -11.16 -4.57
N PHE A 200 -9.20 -10.42 -5.12
CA PHE A 200 -7.84 -10.35 -4.62
C PHE A 200 -7.73 -9.19 -3.64
N SER A 201 -7.17 -9.45 -2.47
CA SER A 201 -6.82 -8.44 -1.48
C SER A 201 -5.44 -8.73 -0.90
N ARG A 202 -4.81 -7.72 -0.31
CA ARG A 202 -3.65 -7.99 0.56
C ARG A 202 -4.12 -8.72 1.81
N GLY A 203 -3.28 -9.59 2.34
CA GLY A 203 -3.46 -10.27 3.62
C GLY A 203 -3.04 -9.39 4.80
N PRO A 204 -2.94 -9.98 6.01
CA PRO A 204 -2.48 -9.30 7.22
C PRO A 204 -1.00 -8.93 7.16
N THR A 205 -0.18 -9.72 6.46
CA THR A 205 1.25 -9.43 6.25
C THR A 205 1.48 -8.81 4.86
N PRO A 206 2.54 -8.01 4.68
CA PRO A 206 2.83 -7.38 3.38
C PRO A 206 3.19 -8.38 2.27
N ASP A 207 3.60 -9.59 2.64
CA ASP A 207 3.93 -10.69 1.73
C ASP A 207 2.70 -11.53 1.35
N GLU A 208 1.63 -11.47 2.14
CA GLU A 208 0.47 -12.32 1.98
C GLU A 208 -0.62 -11.64 1.14
N PHE A 209 -1.27 -12.43 0.29
CA PHE A 209 -2.43 -12.08 -0.49
C PHE A 209 -3.56 -13.05 -0.19
N GLN A 210 -4.78 -12.55 -0.20
CA GLN A 210 -5.98 -13.37 -0.04
C GLN A 210 -6.78 -13.37 -1.33
N ILE A 211 -7.27 -14.55 -1.72
CA ILE A 211 -8.18 -14.75 -2.83
C ILE A 211 -9.49 -15.29 -2.29
N GLU A 212 -10.53 -14.46 -2.30
CA GLU A 212 -11.90 -14.88 -2.02
C GLU A 212 -12.62 -15.15 -3.33
N VAL A 213 -13.22 -16.33 -3.47
CA VAL A 213 -13.99 -16.71 -4.66
C VAL A 213 -15.47 -16.65 -4.32
N LYS A 214 -16.26 -15.91 -5.11
CA LYS A 214 -17.72 -15.80 -4.94
C LYS A 214 -18.43 -16.26 -6.18
N TYR A 215 -19.56 -16.91 -5.97
CA TYR A 215 -20.48 -17.30 -7.03
C TYR A 215 -21.60 -16.25 -7.14
N LYS A 216 -21.75 -15.64 -8.32
CA LYS A 216 -22.80 -14.67 -8.60
C LYS A 216 -24.06 -15.40 -9.06
N LEU A 217 -25.06 -15.53 -8.19
CA LEU A 217 -26.38 -16.00 -8.60
C LEU A 217 -27.17 -14.87 -9.25
N GLY A 218 -28.10 -15.24 -10.14
CA GLY A 218 -29.10 -14.31 -10.65
C GLY A 218 -29.77 -13.56 -9.49
N PHE A 219 -30.22 -12.33 -9.72
CA PHE A 219 -30.84 -11.45 -8.70
C PHE A 219 -29.91 -10.94 -7.59
N GLY A 220 -28.59 -10.97 -7.78
CA GLY A 220 -27.64 -10.25 -6.93
C GLY A 220 -27.27 -10.96 -5.62
N ALA A 221 -27.82 -12.14 -5.36
CA ALA A 221 -27.33 -13.02 -4.31
C ALA A 221 -25.91 -13.50 -4.62
N LYS A 222 -25.04 -13.46 -3.61
CA LYS A 222 -23.68 -13.99 -3.69
C LYS A 222 -23.57 -15.13 -2.68
N ILE A 223 -23.23 -16.31 -3.17
CA ILE A 223 -22.87 -17.43 -2.30
C ILE A 223 -21.35 -17.56 -2.35
N ASN A 224 -20.73 -17.80 -1.19
CA ASN A 224 -19.33 -18.14 -1.11
C ASN A 224 -19.23 -19.67 -1.25
N PRO A 225 -18.77 -20.20 -2.40
CA PRO A 225 -18.59 -21.63 -2.59
C PRO A 225 -17.57 -22.22 -1.62
N PHE A 226 -16.65 -21.40 -1.10
CA PHE A 226 -15.64 -21.80 -0.14
C PHE A 226 -15.84 -21.09 1.20
N PRO A 227 -15.67 -21.80 2.33
CA PRO A 227 -15.86 -21.22 3.65
C PRO A 227 -14.73 -20.25 4.05
N ALA A 228 -13.55 -20.36 3.44
CA ALA A 228 -12.38 -19.53 3.75
C ALA A 228 -11.70 -18.98 2.47
N PRO A 229 -11.19 -17.74 2.49
CA PRO A 229 -10.32 -17.23 1.44
C PRO A 229 -9.01 -18.03 1.34
N PHE A 230 -8.50 -18.21 0.12
CA PHE A 230 -7.18 -18.80 -0.09
C PHE A 230 -6.09 -17.80 0.25
N SER A 231 -5.09 -18.22 1.02
CA SER A 231 -3.91 -17.41 1.32
C SER A 231 -2.77 -17.77 0.36
N LEU A 232 -2.09 -16.74 -0.15
CA LEU A 232 -0.93 -16.83 -1.03
C LEU A 232 0.22 -16.01 -0.45
N SER A 233 1.40 -16.62 -0.30
CA SER A 233 2.64 -15.89 -0.02
C SER A 233 3.30 -15.48 -1.33
N PHE A 234 3.57 -14.18 -1.48
CA PHE A 234 4.24 -13.64 -2.67
C PHE A 234 5.68 -14.13 -2.79
N SER A 235 6.40 -14.21 -1.67
CA SER A 235 7.74 -14.80 -1.61
C SER A 235 7.75 -16.25 -2.12
N LYS A 236 6.77 -17.06 -1.73
CA LYS A 236 6.63 -18.44 -2.24
C LYS A 236 6.36 -18.48 -3.75
N LEU A 237 5.55 -17.57 -4.28
CA LEU A 237 5.32 -17.48 -5.73
C LEU A 237 6.59 -17.11 -6.50
N LEU A 238 7.44 -16.24 -5.94
CA LEU A 238 8.74 -15.90 -6.52
C LEU A 238 9.69 -17.11 -6.49
N GLU A 239 9.77 -17.84 -5.37
CA GLU A 239 10.56 -19.07 -5.27
C GLU A 239 10.10 -20.13 -6.30
N MET A 240 8.79 -20.29 -6.48
CA MET A 240 8.23 -21.18 -7.49
C MET A 240 8.58 -20.71 -8.91
N LYS A 241 8.59 -19.40 -9.17
CA LYS A 241 9.03 -18.85 -10.46
C LYS A 241 10.52 -19.14 -10.72
N ASP A 242 11.38 -18.94 -9.73
CA ASP A 242 12.83 -19.17 -9.84
C ASP A 242 13.18 -20.66 -10.03
N THR A 243 12.37 -21.56 -9.47
CA THR A 243 12.48 -23.02 -9.64
C THR A 243 11.77 -23.55 -10.87
N PHE A 244 11.24 -22.67 -11.74
CA PHE A 244 10.46 -23.02 -12.94
C PHE A 244 9.20 -23.86 -12.65
N CYS A 245 8.69 -23.80 -11.42
CA CYS A 245 7.42 -24.41 -11.04
C CYS A 245 6.27 -23.45 -11.43
N LEU A 246 5.82 -23.54 -12.68
CA LEU A 246 4.87 -22.59 -13.27
C LEU A 246 3.41 -22.81 -12.86
N ARG A 247 3.09 -23.85 -12.09
CA ARG A 247 1.71 -24.23 -11.73
C ARG A 247 1.50 -24.20 -10.22
N TYR A 248 0.54 -23.39 -9.77
CA TYR A 248 0.11 -23.33 -8.37
C TYR A 248 -1.30 -23.90 -8.25
N GLN A 249 -1.43 -25.07 -7.63
CA GLN A 249 -2.72 -25.73 -7.47
C GLN A 249 -3.47 -25.17 -6.25
N LEU A 250 -4.65 -24.60 -6.50
CA LEU A 250 -5.68 -24.37 -5.49
C LEU A 250 -6.70 -25.51 -5.55
N GLU A 251 -7.62 -25.53 -4.59
CA GLU A 251 -8.64 -26.58 -4.46
C GLU A 251 -9.44 -26.79 -5.76
N ILE A 252 -9.81 -25.73 -6.48
CA ILE A 252 -10.60 -25.82 -7.73
C ILE A 252 -9.90 -25.40 -9.02
N VAL A 253 -8.77 -24.70 -8.92
CA VAL A 253 -8.11 -24.12 -10.09
C VAL A 253 -6.60 -24.24 -9.97
N THR A 254 -5.95 -24.50 -11.09
CA THR A 254 -4.50 -24.40 -11.22
C THR A 254 -4.17 -23.04 -11.80
N LEU A 255 -3.39 -22.25 -11.06
CA LEU A 255 -2.94 -20.93 -11.47
C LEU A 255 -1.56 -20.99 -12.14
N ASN A 256 -1.34 -20.18 -13.17
CA ASN A 256 -0.02 -19.95 -13.75
C ASN A 256 0.76 -18.97 -12.85
N VAL A 257 1.88 -19.42 -12.27
CA VAL A 257 2.66 -18.63 -11.31
C VAL A 257 3.21 -17.35 -11.93
N GLU A 258 3.73 -17.41 -13.15
CA GLU A 258 4.33 -16.25 -13.82
C GLU A 258 3.29 -15.17 -14.09
N ARG A 259 2.16 -15.55 -14.71
CA ARG A 259 1.06 -14.62 -15.00
C ARG A 259 0.42 -14.08 -13.72
N LEU A 260 0.34 -14.89 -12.66
CA LEU A 260 -0.17 -14.47 -11.36
C LEU A 260 0.72 -13.42 -10.70
N VAL A 261 2.05 -13.61 -10.73
CA VAL A 261 3.02 -12.64 -10.20
C VAL A 261 2.91 -11.30 -10.93
N ASP A 262 2.79 -11.32 -12.26
CA ASP A 262 2.62 -10.11 -13.07
C ASP A 262 1.31 -9.38 -12.71
N LEU A 263 0.20 -10.12 -12.58
CA LEU A 263 -1.09 -9.58 -12.17
C LEU A 263 -1.02 -8.93 -10.78
N LEU A 264 -0.36 -9.56 -9.81
CA LEU A 264 -0.21 -9.00 -8.46
C LEU A 264 0.67 -7.74 -8.47
N ASN A 265 1.76 -7.75 -9.24
CA ASN A 265 2.65 -6.60 -9.41
C ASN A 265 1.90 -5.39 -9.97
N ASP A 266 1.14 -5.59 -11.04
CA ASP A 266 0.42 -4.51 -11.73
C ASP A 266 -0.68 -3.89 -10.87
N HIS A 267 -1.39 -4.70 -10.09
CA HIS A 267 -2.55 -4.23 -9.35
C HIS A 267 -2.26 -3.77 -7.92
N PHE A 268 -1.23 -4.32 -7.27
CA PHE A 268 -0.97 -4.08 -5.85
C PHE A 268 0.40 -3.48 -5.54
N LEU A 269 1.43 -3.76 -6.34
CA LEU A 269 2.80 -3.34 -6.04
C LEU A 269 3.22 -2.08 -6.81
N ARG A 270 2.70 -1.88 -8.03
CA ARG A 270 2.90 -0.62 -8.75
C ARG A 270 2.19 0.51 -8.02
N SER A 271 2.98 1.51 -7.60
CA SER A 271 2.45 2.76 -7.05
C SER A 271 1.56 3.41 -8.12
N PRO A 272 0.36 3.91 -7.76
CA PRO A 272 -0.49 4.62 -8.71
C PRO A 272 0.30 5.81 -9.27
N LYS A 273 0.49 5.83 -10.60
CA LYS A 273 1.07 6.96 -11.33
C LYS A 273 0.17 8.19 -11.25
#